data_AF-R1EZ90-F1
#
_entry.id   AF-R1EZ90-F1
#
_cell.length_a   1.000
_cell.length_b   1.000
_cell.length_c   1.000
_cell.angle_alpha   90.00
_cell.angle_beta   90.00
_cell.angle_gamma   90.00
#
_symmetry.space_group_name_H-M   'P 1'
#
loop_
_entity.id
_entity.type
_entity.pdbx_description
1 polymer ?
#
loop_
_entity_poly.entity_id
_entity_poly.type
_entity_poly.pdbx_seq_one_letter_code
_entity_poly.pdbx_strand_id
1 'polypeptide(L)'
;MAPPSPVEAPEHVSALLAELHKLSLDQEAALKGNAPSHFVSANILGSDAPQEQPFDDLMRDKFIALDEDKCHFVYQLIRATGSTNVVEAGTSFGVSTICLALAVGKNKAATGKSGAVIATEKEEEKAQKAREYWRRCGEQVEGHIDFRVGDLLETLKNDVNEVDLVLLDSKFG
;
A
#
# COMPACT_ATOMS: atom_id res chain seq x y z
N MET A 1 -14.32 -1.27 22.30
CA MET A 1 -13.69 -0.16 21.56
C MET A 1 -12.53 -0.74 20.78
N ALA A 2 -12.40 -0.38 19.50
CA ALA A 2 -11.19 -0.74 18.75
C ALA A 2 -9.96 -0.08 19.43
N PRO A 3 -8.78 -0.72 19.43
CA PRO A 3 -7.57 -0.08 19.93
C PRO A 3 -7.27 1.20 19.11
N PRO A 4 -6.67 2.23 19.72
CA PRO A 4 -6.28 3.44 18.99
C PRO A 4 -5.28 3.10 17.89
N SER A 5 -5.37 3.80 16.74
CA SER A 5 -4.42 3.60 15.65
C SER A 5 -3.00 3.92 16.12
N PRO A 6 -2.03 3.03 15.86
CA PRO A 6 -0.63 3.30 16.15
C PRO A 6 0.04 4.19 15.09
N VAL A 7 -0.65 4.54 14.00
CA VAL A 7 -0.13 5.40 12.93
C VAL A 7 -0.23 6.86 13.38
N GLU A 8 0.90 7.42 13.78
CA GLU A 8 0.98 8.83 14.17
C GLU A 8 0.96 9.73 12.91
N ALA A 9 -0.16 10.41 12.65
CA ALA A 9 -0.32 11.33 11.53
C ALA A 9 -1.20 12.54 11.92
N PRO A 10 -1.17 13.66 11.17
CA PRO A 10 -2.15 14.72 11.37
C PRO A 10 -3.59 14.25 11.16
N GLU A 11 -4.53 15.00 11.71
CA GLU A 11 -5.96 14.66 11.70
C GLU A 11 -6.49 14.45 10.28
N HIS A 12 -6.12 15.31 9.32
CA HIS A 12 -6.59 15.18 7.93
C HIS A 12 -6.08 13.91 7.23
N VAL A 13 -4.86 13.47 7.55
CA VAL A 13 -4.29 12.21 7.02
C VAL A 13 -4.99 11.01 7.64
N SER A 14 -5.20 11.05 8.96
CA SER A 14 -5.89 9.99 9.69
C SER A 14 -7.34 9.83 9.21
N ALA A 15 -8.03 10.95 8.97
CA ALA A 15 -9.38 10.95 8.41
C ALA A 15 -9.41 10.37 6.98
N LEU A 16 -8.42 10.70 6.15
CA LEU A 16 -8.30 10.13 4.81
C LEU A 16 -8.04 8.62 4.84
N LEU A 17 -7.13 8.13 5.69
CA LEU A 17 -6.89 6.69 5.84
C LEU A 17 -8.17 5.95 6.25
N ALA A 18 -8.93 6.49 7.21
CA ALA A 18 -10.21 5.92 7.61
C ALA A 18 -11.25 5.91 6.47
N GLU A 19 -11.32 7.00 5.68
CA GLU A 19 -12.17 7.08 4.48
C GLU A 19 -11.81 5.98 3.45
N LEU A 20 -10.52 5.82 3.16
CA LEU A 20 -10.03 4.87 2.16
C LEU A 20 -10.17 3.42 2.61
N HIS A 21 -9.88 3.09 3.87
CA HIS A 21 -10.12 1.75 4.40
C HIS A 21 -11.61 1.40 4.37
N LYS A 22 -12.49 2.36 4.72
CA LYS A 22 -13.95 2.17 4.61
C LYS A 22 -14.37 1.92 3.16
N LEU A 23 -13.84 2.69 2.21
CA LEU A 23 -14.11 2.50 0.78
C LEU A 23 -13.69 1.11 0.30
N SER A 24 -12.51 0.62 0.73
CA SER A 24 -12.04 -0.74 0.44
C SER A 24 -13.00 -1.80 0.95
N LEU A 25 -13.42 -1.69 2.22
CA LEU A 25 -14.37 -2.63 2.82
C LEU A 25 -15.72 -2.63 2.10
N ASP A 26 -16.23 -1.46 1.72
CA ASP A 26 -17.50 -1.33 0.99
C ASP A 26 -17.41 -1.96 -0.41
N GLN A 27 -16.29 -1.79 -1.12
CA GLN A 27 -16.06 -2.44 -2.42
C GLN A 27 -15.85 -3.94 -2.30
N GLU A 28 -15.10 -4.41 -1.31
CA GLU A 28 -14.96 -5.83 -1.04
C GLU A 28 -16.29 -6.50 -0.71
N ALA A 29 -17.15 -5.85 0.09
CA ALA A 29 -18.48 -6.36 0.41
C ALA A 29 -19.36 -6.48 -0.84
N ALA A 30 -19.30 -5.50 -1.73
CA ALA A 30 -20.02 -5.53 -3.01
C ALA A 30 -19.56 -6.70 -3.92
N LEU A 31 -18.31 -7.14 -3.78
CA LEU A 31 -17.75 -8.28 -4.53
C LEU A 31 -18.00 -9.64 -3.87
N LYS A 32 -18.26 -9.66 -2.56
CA LYS A 32 -18.22 -10.88 -1.72
C LYS A 32 -19.48 -11.73 -1.72
N GLY A 33 -20.66 -11.16 -1.93
CA GLY A 33 -21.87 -11.88 -1.50
C GLY A 33 -21.73 -12.37 -0.04
N ASN A 34 -21.94 -13.67 0.23
CA ASN A 34 -21.89 -14.25 1.59
C ASN A 34 -20.54 -14.84 2.05
N ALA A 35 -19.42 -14.61 1.35
CA ALA A 35 -18.12 -15.18 1.75
C ALA A 35 -17.38 -14.31 2.80
N PRO A 36 -16.78 -14.90 3.85
CA PRO A 36 -16.03 -14.15 4.87
C PRO A 36 -14.76 -13.49 4.31
N SER A 37 -14.33 -12.40 4.95
CA SER A 37 -13.35 -11.45 4.38
C SER A 37 -12.00 -12.06 4.01
N HIS A 38 -11.48 -12.96 4.83
CA HIS A 38 -10.20 -13.64 4.61
C HIS A 38 -10.24 -14.70 3.48
N PHE A 39 -11.43 -15.13 3.07
CA PHE A 39 -11.58 -16.18 2.05
C PHE A 39 -11.55 -15.65 0.61
N VAL A 40 -11.78 -14.36 0.39
CA VAL A 40 -11.63 -13.78 -0.95
C VAL A 40 -10.17 -13.80 -1.36
N SER A 41 -9.21 -13.40 -0.50
CA SER A 41 -7.78 -13.55 -0.79
C SER A 41 -7.42 -14.99 -1.16
N ALA A 42 -7.91 -15.99 -0.41
CA ALA A 42 -7.58 -17.40 -0.69
C ALA A 42 -8.21 -17.94 -1.98
N ASN A 43 -9.48 -17.63 -2.28
CA ASN A 43 -10.12 -18.04 -3.53
C ASN A 43 -9.61 -17.28 -4.76
N ILE A 44 -9.13 -16.05 -4.56
CA ILE A 44 -8.43 -15.28 -5.58
C ILE A 44 -7.01 -15.81 -5.81
N LEU A 45 -6.29 -16.19 -4.75
CA LEU A 45 -4.90 -16.67 -4.81
C LEU A 45 -4.77 -18.16 -5.17
N GLY A 46 -5.84 -18.96 -5.09
CA GLY A 46 -5.70 -20.42 -5.08
C GLY A 46 -6.82 -21.25 -5.71
N SER A 47 -7.65 -20.72 -6.63
CA SER A 47 -8.53 -21.58 -7.40
C SER A 47 -7.83 -22.13 -8.65
N ASP A 48 -7.47 -23.42 -8.64
CA ASP A 48 -7.05 -24.20 -9.85
C ASP A 48 -8.20 -24.39 -10.88
N ALA A 49 -9.28 -23.62 -10.76
CA ALA A 49 -10.37 -23.62 -11.71
C ALA A 49 -10.00 -22.73 -12.90
N PRO A 50 -10.31 -23.13 -14.15
CA PRO A 50 -10.12 -22.27 -15.31
C PRO A 50 -10.95 -21.00 -15.12
N GLN A 51 -10.28 -19.90 -14.79
CA GLN A 51 -10.90 -18.59 -14.65
C GLN A 51 -11.28 -18.11 -16.06
N GLU A 52 -12.58 -17.90 -16.31
CA GLU A 52 -13.09 -17.45 -17.62
C GLU A 52 -12.57 -16.06 -18.03
N GLN A 53 -12.02 -15.29 -17.09
CA GLN A 53 -11.32 -14.03 -17.35
C GLN A 53 -9.96 -13.97 -16.63
N PRO A 54 -8.93 -13.35 -17.25
CA PRO A 54 -7.63 -13.16 -16.61
C PRO A 54 -7.79 -12.46 -15.27
N PHE A 55 -7.08 -12.95 -14.26
CA PHE A 55 -7.13 -12.40 -12.90
C PHE A 55 -6.81 -10.91 -12.84
N ASP A 56 -5.87 -10.46 -13.69
CA ASP A 56 -5.47 -9.06 -13.82
C ASP A 56 -6.63 -8.17 -14.26
N ASP A 57 -7.44 -8.61 -15.24
CA ASP A 57 -8.61 -7.87 -15.71
C ASP A 57 -9.68 -7.76 -14.62
N LEU A 58 -9.85 -8.80 -13.80
CA LEU A 58 -10.80 -8.79 -12.69
C LEU A 58 -10.38 -7.82 -11.57
N MET A 59 -9.08 -7.60 -11.37
CA MET A 59 -8.52 -6.78 -10.28
C MET A 59 -8.15 -5.36 -10.70
N ARG A 60 -8.17 -5.06 -12.00
CA ARG A 60 -7.77 -3.75 -12.54
C ARG A 60 -8.64 -2.62 -12.01
N ASP A 61 -9.95 -2.84 -11.89
CA ASP A 61 -10.89 -1.77 -11.51
C ASP A 61 -11.29 -1.82 -10.02
N LYS A 62 -10.68 -2.70 -9.21
CA LYS A 62 -11.11 -2.96 -7.82
C LYS A 62 -10.21 -2.25 -6.82
N PHE A 63 -10.81 -1.39 -5.99
CA PHE A 63 -10.17 -0.79 -4.82
C PHE A 63 -10.15 -1.79 -3.68
N ILE A 64 -9.11 -2.63 -3.66
CA ILE A 64 -8.79 -3.50 -2.53
C ILE A 64 -7.48 -2.97 -1.98
N ALA A 65 -7.57 -2.29 -0.85
CA ALA A 65 -6.44 -1.77 -0.10
C ALA A 65 -5.96 -2.82 0.90
N LEU A 66 -4.72 -2.66 1.34
CA LEU A 66 -4.21 -3.38 2.51
C LEU A 66 -5.10 -3.06 3.73
N ASP A 67 -5.51 -4.11 4.45
CA ASP A 67 -6.36 -3.97 5.63
C ASP A 67 -5.75 -3.00 6.67
N GLU A 68 -6.61 -2.28 7.40
CA GLU A 68 -6.17 -1.27 8.37
C GLU A 68 -5.22 -1.84 9.44
N ASP A 69 -5.50 -3.05 9.93
CA ASP A 69 -4.66 -3.72 10.92
C ASP A 69 -3.30 -4.15 10.36
N LYS A 70 -3.22 -4.51 9.08
CA LYS A 70 -1.96 -4.79 8.38
C LYS A 70 -1.17 -3.49 8.16
N CYS A 71 -1.82 -2.39 7.80
CA CYS A 71 -1.21 -1.07 7.73
C CYS A 71 -0.60 -0.67 9.09
N HIS A 72 -1.33 -0.90 10.19
CA HIS A 72 -0.84 -0.68 11.55
C HIS A 72 0.39 -1.53 11.88
N PHE A 73 0.35 -2.82 11.51
CA PHE A 73 1.46 -3.74 11.74
C PHE A 73 2.72 -3.32 11.00
N VAL A 74 2.63 -3.04 9.69
CA VAL A 74 3.80 -2.68 8.88
C VAL A 74 4.36 -1.32 9.30
N TYR A 75 3.51 -0.36 9.66
CA TYR A 75 3.95 0.92 10.24
C TYR A 75 4.82 0.69 11.48
N GLN A 76 4.34 -0.12 12.42
CA GLN A 76 5.06 -0.40 13.67
C GLN A 76 6.33 -1.21 13.41
N LEU A 77 6.32 -2.15 12.46
CA LEU A 77 7.51 -2.90 12.06
C LEU A 77 8.61 -1.96 11.55
N ILE A 78 8.29 -1.07 10.60
CA ILE A 78 9.25 -0.08 10.08
C ILE A 78 9.79 0.79 11.21
N ARG A 79 8.91 1.29 12.09
CA ARG A 79 9.32 2.11 13.24
C ARG A 79 10.25 1.36 14.19
N ALA A 80 10.00 0.08 14.45
CA ALA A 80 10.79 -0.74 15.36
C ALA A 80 12.16 -1.13 14.79
N THR A 81 12.25 -1.37 13.48
CA THR A 81 13.52 -1.72 12.81
C THR A 81 14.37 -0.50 12.47
N GLY A 82 13.80 0.70 12.49
CA GLY A 82 14.48 1.91 12.05
C GLY A 82 14.72 1.96 10.54
N SER A 83 13.94 1.20 9.76
CA SER A 83 14.03 1.15 8.30
C SER A 83 13.73 2.52 7.68
N THR A 84 14.55 2.96 6.73
CA THR A 84 14.34 4.22 5.99
C THR A 84 14.31 4.04 4.48
N ASN A 85 14.84 2.94 3.95
CA ASN A 85 14.73 2.58 2.53
C ASN A 85 13.82 1.36 2.35
N VAL A 86 12.57 1.61 1.95
CA VAL A 86 11.51 0.60 1.86
C VAL A 86 11.05 0.46 0.41
N VAL A 87 10.87 -0.76 -0.07
CA VAL A 87 10.28 -1.02 -1.39
C VAL A 87 8.87 -1.57 -1.21
N GLU A 88 7.91 -1.02 -1.94
CA GLU A 88 6.56 -1.54 -2.07
C GLU A 88 6.34 -1.99 -3.51
N ALA A 89 6.20 -3.30 -3.71
CA ALA A 89 5.95 -3.89 -5.01
C ALA A 89 4.45 -4.18 -5.18
N GLY A 90 3.73 -3.29 -5.86
CA GLY A 90 2.28 -3.35 -5.99
C GLY A 90 1.56 -2.37 -5.07
N THR A 91 1.73 -1.08 -5.32
CA THR A 91 1.14 0.00 -4.53
C THR A 91 -0.37 0.17 -4.73
N SER A 92 -0.91 -0.25 -5.88
CA SER A 92 -2.33 -0.09 -6.22
C SER A 92 -2.79 1.36 -6.03
N PHE A 93 -3.85 1.60 -5.26
CA PHE A 93 -4.36 2.93 -4.96
C PHE A 93 -3.56 3.69 -3.88
N GLY A 94 -2.45 3.15 -3.36
CA GLY A 94 -1.52 3.92 -2.52
C GLY A 94 -1.87 4.07 -1.05
N VAL A 95 -2.82 3.30 -0.53
CA VAL A 95 -3.27 3.39 0.88
C VAL A 95 -2.19 2.92 1.85
N SER A 96 -1.60 1.74 1.60
CA SER A 96 -0.49 1.21 2.37
C SER A 96 0.72 2.14 2.33
N THR A 97 1.04 2.70 1.16
CA THR A 97 2.15 3.65 0.96
C THR A 97 2.09 4.85 1.89
N ILE A 98 0.89 5.36 2.22
CA ILE A 98 0.73 6.46 3.18
C ILE A 98 1.31 6.04 4.54
N CYS A 99 0.98 4.83 5.02
CA CYS A 99 1.50 4.30 6.27
C CYS A 99 3.02 4.08 6.22
N LEU A 100 3.53 3.52 5.11
CA LEU A 100 4.97 3.32 4.91
C LEU A 100 5.72 4.66 4.94
N ALA A 101 5.22 5.67 4.23
CA ALA A 101 5.83 6.99 4.12
C ALA A 101 5.87 7.71 5.47
N LEU A 102 4.79 7.65 6.25
CA LEU A 102 4.74 8.21 7.60
C LEU A 102 5.76 7.53 8.54
N ALA A 103 5.91 6.20 8.46
CA ALA A 103 6.87 5.45 9.26
C ALA A 103 8.32 5.80 8.87
N VAL A 104 8.62 5.79 7.57
CA VAL A 104 9.92 6.17 7.01
C VAL A 104 10.27 7.61 7.39
N GLY A 105 9.35 8.56 7.25
CA GLY A 105 9.58 9.97 7.59
C GLY A 105 9.96 10.15 9.05
N LYS A 106 9.31 9.43 9.97
CA LYS A 106 9.66 9.45 11.40
C LYS A 106 11.02 8.82 11.68
N ASN A 107 11.36 7.71 11.03
CA ASN A 107 12.67 7.09 11.19
C ASN A 107 13.80 7.98 10.65
N LYS A 108 13.58 8.64 9.51
CA LYS A 108 14.51 9.64 8.96
C LYS A 108 14.75 10.78 9.96
N ALA A 109 13.67 11.32 10.54
CA ALA A 109 13.76 12.38 11.54
C ALA A 109 14.49 11.92 12.83
N ALA A 110 14.25 10.69 13.29
CA ALA A 110 14.85 10.16 14.51
C ALA A 110 16.33 9.74 14.35
N THR A 111 16.72 9.25 13.17
CA THR A 111 18.05 8.66 12.94
C THR A 111 18.98 9.55 12.12
N GLY A 112 18.46 10.53 11.40
CA GLY A 112 19.21 11.33 10.43
C GLY A 112 19.59 10.59 9.14
N LYS A 113 19.19 9.32 8.98
CA LYS A 113 19.44 8.55 7.76
C LYS A 113 18.58 9.07 6.60
N SER A 114 19.12 9.00 5.39
CA SER A 114 18.36 9.21 4.15
C SER A 114 17.53 7.96 3.81
N GLY A 115 16.61 8.12 2.86
CA GLY A 115 15.75 7.04 2.38
C GLY A 115 14.39 7.53 1.92
N ALA A 116 13.63 6.62 1.32
CA ALA A 116 12.29 6.82 0.80
C ALA A 116 11.54 5.49 0.76
N VAL A 117 10.25 5.57 0.47
CA VAL A 117 9.45 4.45 0.01
C VAL A 117 9.52 4.44 -1.52
N ILE A 118 10.14 3.42 -2.10
CA ILE A 118 10.08 3.16 -3.54
C ILE A 118 8.79 2.38 -3.81
N ALA A 119 7.78 3.09 -4.31
CA ALA A 119 6.46 2.55 -4.63
C ALA A 119 6.38 2.22 -6.12
N THR A 120 5.79 1.07 -6.48
CA THR A 120 5.59 0.68 -7.88
C THR A 120 4.13 0.37 -8.19
N GLU A 121 3.66 0.87 -9.34
CA GLU A 121 2.32 0.55 -9.84
C GLU A 121 2.34 0.47 -11.36
N LYS A 122 1.72 -0.57 -11.92
CA LYS A 122 1.68 -0.84 -13.36
C LYS A 122 0.55 -0.08 -14.05
N GLU A 123 -0.60 0.03 -13.40
CA GLU A 123 -1.81 0.59 -13.95
C GLU A 123 -1.86 2.11 -13.74
N GLU A 124 -1.80 2.86 -14.84
CA GLU A 124 -1.73 4.34 -14.83
C GLU A 124 -2.91 4.98 -14.08
N GLU A 125 -4.13 4.44 -14.20
CA GLU A 125 -5.31 4.98 -13.53
C GLU A 125 -5.21 4.85 -12.00
N LYS A 126 -4.69 3.72 -11.49
CA LYS A 126 -4.43 3.53 -10.06
C LYS A 126 -3.33 4.45 -9.59
N ALA A 127 -2.26 4.58 -10.39
CA ALA A 127 -1.16 5.47 -10.11
C ALA A 127 -1.60 6.93 -9.97
N GLN A 128 -2.50 7.39 -10.83
CA GLN A 128 -3.07 8.75 -10.74
C GLN A 128 -3.87 8.94 -9.46
N LYS A 129 -4.66 7.94 -9.04
CA LYS A 129 -5.40 7.98 -7.77
C LYS A 129 -4.50 7.96 -6.55
N ALA A 130 -3.46 7.12 -6.55
CA ALA A 130 -2.46 7.10 -5.50
C ALA A 130 -1.81 8.47 -5.31
N ARG A 131 -1.37 9.12 -6.41
CA ARG A 131 -0.83 10.48 -6.38
C ARG A 131 -1.84 11.49 -5.81
N GLU A 132 -3.11 11.40 -6.17
CA GLU A 132 -4.16 12.27 -5.63
C GLU A 132 -4.26 12.16 -4.10
N TYR A 133 -4.26 10.93 -3.57
CA TYR A 133 -4.34 10.70 -2.13
C TYR A 133 -3.08 11.17 -1.39
N TRP A 134 -1.89 10.92 -1.93
CA TRP A 134 -0.64 11.37 -1.30
C TRP A 134 -0.55 12.90 -1.28
N ARG A 135 -0.96 13.57 -2.35
CA ARG A 135 -1.05 15.04 -2.40
C ARG A 135 -2.03 15.58 -1.36
N ARG A 136 -3.17 14.91 -1.13
CA ARG A 136 -4.10 15.25 -0.03
C ARG A 136 -3.46 15.07 1.35
N CYS A 137 -2.51 14.15 1.50
CA CYS A 137 -1.77 13.96 2.76
C CYS A 137 -0.72 15.05 3.02
N GLY A 138 -0.16 15.63 1.94
CA GLY A 138 0.85 16.69 1.96
C GLY A 138 2.29 16.18 2.06
N GLU A 139 3.24 17.12 2.19
CA GLU A 139 4.69 16.90 2.12
C GLU A 139 5.22 15.78 3.04
N GLN A 140 4.64 15.64 4.24
CA GLN A 140 5.00 14.61 5.22
C GLN A 140 4.74 13.17 4.76
N VAL A 141 4.01 12.99 3.66
CA VAL A 141 3.78 11.72 2.98
C VAL A 141 4.42 11.77 1.61
N GLU A 142 4.00 12.73 0.77
CA GLU A 142 4.45 12.83 -0.63
C GLU A 142 5.96 12.98 -0.75
N GLY A 143 6.59 13.77 0.13
CA GLY A 143 8.05 13.99 0.15
C GLY A 143 8.89 12.78 0.57
N HIS A 144 8.25 11.66 0.94
CA HIS A 144 8.91 10.41 1.30
C HIS A 144 8.72 9.30 0.26
N ILE A 145 8.07 9.58 -0.86
CA ILE A 145 7.72 8.57 -1.87
C ILE A 145 8.52 8.79 -3.15
N ASP A 146 9.27 7.78 -3.57
CA ASP A 146 9.79 7.63 -4.92
C ASP A 146 8.82 6.75 -5.71
N PHE A 147 7.93 7.35 -6.51
CA PHE A 147 6.89 6.61 -7.19
C PHE A 147 7.23 6.32 -8.65
N ARG A 148 7.31 5.03 -8.97
CA ARG A 148 7.70 4.51 -10.28
C ARG A 148 6.50 3.82 -10.94
N VAL A 149 6.03 4.39 -12.04
CA VAL A 149 4.89 3.85 -12.79
C VAL A 149 5.40 2.97 -13.94
N GLY A 150 4.89 1.75 -14.04
CA GLY A 150 5.27 0.76 -15.05
C GLY A 150 5.46 -0.64 -14.46
N ASP A 151 6.02 -1.54 -15.27
CA ASP A 151 6.31 -2.91 -14.85
C ASP A 151 7.30 -2.92 -13.67
N LEU A 152 6.98 -3.64 -12.59
CA LEU A 152 7.84 -3.71 -11.41
C LEU A 152 9.22 -4.31 -11.72
N LEU A 153 9.29 -5.30 -12.63
CA LEU A 153 10.53 -5.95 -13.02
C LEU A 153 11.44 -5.02 -13.80
N GLU A 154 10.89 -3.99 -14.44
CA GLU A 154 11.64 -2.95 -15.14
C GLU A 154 11.98 -1.77 -14.22
N THR A 155 11.01 -1.28 -13.46
CA THR A 155 11.14 -0.10 -12.60
C THR A 155 12.09 -0.31 -11.42
N LEU A 156 12.29 -1.56 -10.98
CA LEU A 156 13.20 -1.91 -9.88
C LEU A 156 14.60 -2.33 -10.33
N LYS A 157 14.93 -2.28 -11.64
CA LYS A 157 16.28 -2.67 -12.13
C LYS A 157 17.39 -1.72 -11.71
N ASN A 158 17.06 -0.43 -11.55
CA ASN A 158 18.04 0.63 -11.34
C ASN A 158 17.65 1.48 -10.14
N ASP A 159 18.61 2.20 -9.57
CA ASP A 159 18.40 3.19 -8.51
C ASP A 159 17.65 2.65 -7.27
N VAL A 160 17.84 1.36 -6.97
CA VAL A 160 17.39 0.73 -5.73
C VAL A 160 18.63 0.53 -4.85
N ASN A 161 18.80 1.40 -3.85
CA ASN A 161 19.86 1.27 -2.85
C ASN A 161 19.61 0.06 -1.93
N GLU A 162 20.50 -0.18 -0.97
CA GLU A 162 20.30 -1.21 0.06
C GLU A 162 18.92 -1.11 0.71
N VAL A 163 18.11 -2.16 0.55
CA VAL A 163 16.70 -2.19 0.96
C VAL A 163 16.59 -2.75 2.37
N ASP A 164 15.98 -1.99 3.27
CA ASP A 164 15.77 -2.42 4.66
C ASP A 164 14.55 -3.35 4.79
N LEU A 165 13.51 -3.10 3.98
CA LEU A 165 12.25 -3.83 4.01
C LEU A 165 11.58 -3.82 2.63
N VAL A 166 10.98 -4.95 2.26
CA VAL A 166 10.14 -5.09 1.06
C VAL A 166 8.73 -5.49 1.49
N LEU A 167 7.74 -4.73 1.06
CA LEU A 167 6.33 -5.12 1.08
C LEU A 167 5.97 -5.68 -0.31
N LEU A 168 5.64 -6.96 -0.35
CA LEU A 168 5.17 -7.64 -1.56
C LEU A 168 3.64 -7.72 -1.50
N ASP A 169 2.98 -6.78 -2.18
CA ASP A 169 1.52 -6.68 -2.24
C ASP A 169 1.02 -6.77 -3.69
N SER A 170 1.67 -7.63 -4.47
CA SER A 170 1.32 -7.96 -5.84
C SER A 170 1.39 -9.48 -6.05
N LYS A 171 0.65 -9.99 -7.04
CA LYS A 171 0.93 -11.32 -7.56
C LYS A 171 2.07 -11.22 -8.56
N PHE A 172 3.08 -12.07 -8.40
CA PHE A 172 4.07 -12.32 -9.43
C PHE A 172 3.45 -13.26 -10.47
N GLY A 173 3.28 -12.79 -11.70
CA GLY A 173 2.73 -13.55 -12.82
C GLY A 173 3.46 -13.19 -14.10
#